data_AF-A0AAD9HP00-F1
#
_entry.id   AF-A0AAD9HP00-F1
#
_cell.length_a   1.000
_cell.length_b   1.000
_cell.length_c   1.000
_cell.angle_alpha   90.00
_cell.angle_beta   90.00
_cell.angle_gamma   90.00
#
_symmetry.space_group_name_H-M   'P 1'
#
loop_
_entity.id
_entity.type
_entity.pdbx_description
1 polymer ?
#
loop_
_entity_poly.entity_id
_entity_poly.type
_entity_poly.pdbx_seq_one_letter_code
_entity_poly.pdbx_strand_id
1 'polypeptide(L)'
;MNRHSSGSVGSCSPAHTPPTNRPLGHSRLSATPLTDTPPTSASAGRAGTPASDRILSGRVKKTPRKVARRKEDVLSEKEKDEERRQLDEMDDERKLFPGSDNWAEDENRLFRILYMRQYSPLLPSHWDMDFRGIPIPDILFASSDAHPPVINSRSGNDFKATRALARLIELTGHVRGLCQTRQRHRARALIERELQEYTKWAENDGEYGHLEYLPNLIIDMVDTTMTPQAIEEHMQLRLKAAAATHRAHWRNDEAESTDNHQDTDEHGLKIEDDEDVEPEDNRVVLVPDKYPTPSPQKPHTEAPSTLPHNGVNNGGDGDHKLPSTEFDNLAERSTGDYDKQYTRRPPVLYGLFIVNTSVMVLTTDSAKEGDEAYVSYQVEVGFSKRYQAVWNAITIAIVVCLARDAMMDMKEGFGHSVIDGDSDPDA
;
A
#
# COMPACT_ATOMS: atom_id res chain seq x y z
N MET A 1 -18.60 57.86 -66.28
CA MET A 1 -17.82 58.33 -65.10
C MET A 1 -17.25 57.12 -64.40
N ASN A 2 -15.93 57.11 -64.28
CA ASN A 2 -15.00 56.26 -63.50
C ASN A 2 -15.24 54.74 -63.46
N ARG A 3 -14.53 53.90 -64.24
CA ARG A 3 -13.08 53.50 -64.13
C ARG A 3 -12.80 52.80 -62.78
N HIS A 4 -12.25 51.60 -62.67
CA HIS A 4 -11.46 50.70 -63.55
C HIS A 4 -11.68 49.24 -63.06
N SER A 5 -11.90 48.24 -63.93
CA SER A 5 -10.88 47.41 -64.61
C SER A 5 -9.96 46.65 -63.64
N SER A 6 -9.64 45.36 -63.76
CA SER A 6 -9.85 44.31 -64.77
C SER A 6 -9.48 42.98 -64.09
N GLY A 7 -10.11 41.85 -64.41
CA GLY A 7 -9.56 40.86 -65.35
C GLY A 7 -9.19 39.57 -64.58
N SER A 8 -9.89 38.43 -64.73
CA SER A 8 -9.86 37.47 -65.86
C SER A 8 -8.48 36.76 -65.90
N VAL A 9 -8.26 35.45 -65.96
CA VAL A 9 -8.91 34.24 -66.51
C VAL A 9 -8.26 33.03 -65.78
N GLY A 10 -8.96 31.96 -65.38
CA GLY A 10 -9.04 30.63 -66.03
C GLY A 10 -7.69 29.88 -66.09
N SER A 11 -7.54 28.56 -66.00
CA SER A 11 -8.38 27.36 -66.08
C SER A 11 -7.46 26.16 -65.78
N CYS A 12 -8.04 24.97 -65.55
CA CYS A 12 -7.56 23.61 -65.90
C CYS A 12 -7.57 22.59 -64.76
N SER A 13 -8.40 21.56 -64.95
CA SER A 13 -8.33 20.22 -64.32
C SER A 13 -7.46 19.29 -65.22
N PRO A 14 -7.41 17.95 -65.02
CA PRO A 14 -7.06 17.10 -63.86
C PRO A 14 -5.92 16.07 -64.19
N ALA A 15 -5.28 15.41 -63.21
CA ALA A 15 -4.62 14.10 -63.39
C ALA A 15 -4.14 13.43 -62.07
N HIS A 16 -4.06 12.10 -62.13
CA HIS A 16 -3.88 11.06 -61.10
C HIS A 16 -2.50 10.90 -60.41
N THR A 17 -2.53 10.13 -59.29
CA THR A 17 -1.49 9.26 -58.61
C THR A 17 -0.96 9.75 -57.24
N PRO A 18 -0.39 8.89 -56.37
CA PRO A 18 -0.87 7.65 -55.72
C PRO A 18 -0.82 7.76 -54.15
N PRO A 19 -1.21 6.76 -53.34
CA PRO A 19 -1.34 6.91 -51.88
C PRO A 19 0.02 6.77 -51.19
N THR A 20 0.38 7.74 -50.34
CA THR A 20 1.59 7.69 -49.50
C THR A 20 1.23 7.61 -48.03
N ASN A 21 1.60 6.48 -47.42
CA ASN A 21 1.64 6.25 -45.99
C ASN A 21 2.69 7.15 -45.31
N ARG A 22 2.31 7.84 -44.23
CA ARG A 22 3.16 8.05 -43.03
C ARG A 22 2.34 8.61 -41.86
N PRO A 23 2.11 7.84 -40.77
CA PRO A 23 1.82 8.40 -39.46
C PRO A 23 3.15 8.81 -38.82
N LEU A 24 3.28 10.10 -38.49
CA LEU A 24 4.33 10.61 -37.60
C LEU A 24 4.10 10.07 -36.19
N GLY A 25 5.21 9.75 -35.52
CA GLY A 25 5.31 8.84 -34.39
C GLY A 25 4.42 9.17 -33.19
N HIS A 26 3.74 8.15 -32.69
CA HIS A 26 3.26 8.10 -31.33
C HIS A 26 4.45 7.95 -30.38
N SER A 27 4.75 8.99 -29.60
CA SER A 27 5.57 8.91 -28.40
C SER A 27 4.96 7.87 -27.46
N ARG A 28 5.57 6.68 -27.41
CA ARG A 28 5.32 5.65 -26.41
C ARG A 28 6.13 5.98 -25.15
N LEU A 29 5.49 6.61 -24.18
CA LEU A 29 5.97 6.68 -22.80
C LEU A 29 4.78 6.35 -21.89
N SER A 30 4.49 5.06 -21.77
CA SER A 30 3.56 4.52 -20.76
C SER A 30 3.95 3.06 -20.52
N ALA A 31 5.02 2.86 -19.76
CA ALA A 31 5.33 1.61 -19.12
C ALA A 31 5.63 1.95 -17.66
N THR A 32 4.67 1.64 -16.77
CA THR A 32 4.96 1.50 -15.35
C THR A 32 5.84 0.27 -15.13
N PRO A 33 6.67 0.24 -14.08
CA PRO A 33 7.74 -0.75 -13.96
C PRO A 33 7.37 -1.96 -13.13
N LEU A 34 8.20 -2.99 -13.33
CA LEU A 34 8.06 -4.37 -12.91
C LEU A 34 8.67 -4.55 -11.51
N THR A 35 7.86 -4.48 -10.46
CA THR A 35 8.04 -5.36 -9.29
C THR A 35 7.62 -6.77 -9.71
N ASP A 36 8.13 -7.82 -9.06
CA ASP A 36 7.58 -9.19 -9.18
C ASP A 36 6.15 -9.32 -8.58
N THR A 37 5.43 -8.20 -8.47
CA THR A 37 4.03 -8.13 -8.12
C THR A 37 3.17 -8.37 -9.37
N PRO A 38 2.02 -9.06 -9.24
CA PRO A 38 1.14 -9.29 -10.36
C PRO A 38 0.67 -7.97 -10.98
N PRO A 39 0.53 -7.88 -12.31
CA PRO A 39 0.17 -6.65 -13.00
C PRO A 39 -1.25 -6.21 -12.63
N THR A 40 -1.37 -5.26 -11.70
CA THR A 40 -2.60 -4.51 -11.42
C THR A 40 -2.57 -3.17 -12.19
N SER A 41 -2.59 -3.29 -13.52
CA SER A 41 -2.85 -2.26 -14.54
C SER A 41 -2.17 -0.87 -14.43
N ALA A 42 -1.05 -0.69 -15.15
CA ALA A 42 -0.76 0.54 -15.92
C ALA A 42 0.23 0.40 -17.13
N SER A 43 0.44 -0.79 -17.68
CA SER A 43 1.17 -0.98 -18.96
C SER A 43 0.26 -1.53 -20.05
N ALA A 44 0.55 -1.14 -21.29
CA ALA A 44 -0.35 -1.05 -22.44
C ALA A 44 -1.23 -2.29 -22.74
N GLY A 45 -2.52 -2.00 -22.94
CA GLY A 45 -3.42 -2.60 -23.93
C GLY A 45 -3.27 -4.07 -24.32
N ARG A 46 -4.32 -4.83 -23.96
CA ARG A 46 -4.83 -6.03 -24.65
C ARG A 46 -4.30 -7.39 -24.15
N ALA A 47 -4.75 -7.78 -22.98
CA ALA A 47 -5.22 -9.13 -22.62
C ALA A 47 -6.24 -8.95 -21.48
N GLY A 48 -7.19 -9.87 -21.30
CA GLY A 48 -8.30 -9.69 -20.34
C GLY A 48 -7.80 -9.35 -18.93
N THR A 49 -8.38 -8.33 -18.29
CA THR A 49 -8.12 -8.03 -16.86
C THR A 49 -8.45 -9.27 -16.03
N PRO A 50 -7.53 -9.74 -15.17
CA PRO A 50 -7.83 -10.73 -14.15
C PRO A 50 -9.07 -10.31 -13.34
N ALA A 51 -9.82 -11.29 -12.82
CA ALA A 51 -10.96 -11.00 -11.96
C ALA A 51 -10.53 -10.18 -10.73
N SER A 52 -9.35 -10.46 -10.18
CA SER A 52 -8.74 -9.76 -9.06
C SER A 52 -8.41 -8.29 -9.34
N ASP A 53 -7.92 -7.94 -10.54
CA ASP A 53 -7.70 -6.54 -10.93
C ASP A 53 -9.03 -5.75 -10.94
N ARG A 54 -10.18 -6.40 -11.19
CA ARG A 54 -11.49 -5.75 -11.02
C ARG A 54 -11.87 -5.57 -9.56
N ILE A 55 -11.48 -6.48 -8.69
CA ILE A 55 -11.77 -6.44 -7.25
C ILE A 55 -10.95 -5.32 -6.60
N LEU A 56 -9.64 -5.30 -6.81
CA LEU A 56 -8.74 -4.26 -6.30
C LEU A 56 -8.95 -2.90 -6.97
N SER A 57 -9.51 -2.84 -8.18
CA SER A 57 -9.94 -1.57 -8.81
C SER A 57 -11.42 -1.19 -8.62
N GLY A 58 -12.20 -1.93 -7.82
CA GLY A 58 -13.61 -1.62 -7.53
C GLY A 58 -14.53 -1.67 -8.78
N ARG A 59 -14.15 -2.42 -9.81
CA ARG A 59 -14.81 -2.53 -11.12
C ARG A 59 -15.60 -3.84 -11.25
N VAL A 60 -16.24 -4.32 -10.19
CA VAL A 60 -17.18 -5.46 -10.28
C VAL A 60 -18.56 -5.00 -10.75
N LYS A 61 -19.21 -5.83 -11.57
CA LYS A 61 -20.55 -5.52 -12.10
C LYS A 61 -21.55 -5.50 -10.94
N LYS A 62 -22.30 -4.39 -10.83
CA LYS A 62 -23.41 -4.22 -9.89
C LYS A 62 -24.42 -5.36 -10.05
N THR A 63 -24.36 -6.37 -9.19
CA THR A 63 -25.56 -7.15 -8.89
C THR A 63 -26.34 -6.35 -7.86
N PRO A 64 -27.60 -5.96 -8.14
CA PRO A 64 -28.40 -5.25 -7.16
C PRO A 64 -28.75 -6.20 -6.02
N ARG A 65 -27.87 -6.29 -5.01
CA ARG A 65 -28.22 -6.87 -3.71
C ARG A 65 -29.10 -5.84 -3.00
N LYS A 66 -30.40 -6.12 -2.89
CA LYS A 66 -31.24 -5.46 -1.90
C LYS A 66 -30.79 -5.95 -0.53
N VAL A 67 -29.94 -5.20 0.14
CA VAL A 67 -29.62 -5.45 1.55
C VAL A 67 -30.87 -5.04 2.34
N ALA A 68 -31.72 -6.00 2.65
CA ALA A 68 -32.82 -5.76 3.57
C ALA A 68 -32.21 -5.38 4.93
N ARG A 69 -32.65 -4.27 5.53
CA ARG A 69 -32.31 -3.94 6.93
C ARG A 69 -32.80 -5.06 7.83
N ARG A 70 -31.94 -6.04 8.12
CA ARG A 70 -32.21 -7.13 9.08
C ARG A 70 -31.87 -6.61 10.47
N LYS A 71 -32.67 -6.98 11.47
CA LYS A 71 -32.42 -6.65 12.88
C LYS A 71 -31.22 -7.40 13.47
N GLU A 72 -30.75 -8.44 12.78
CA GLU A 72 -29.62 -9.26 13.18
C GLU A 72 -28.69 -9.44 11.98
N ASP A 73 -27.38 -9.37 12.23
CA ASP A 73 -26.29 -9.50 11.26
C ASP A 73 -26.03 -10.98 10.90
N VAL A 74 -27.12 -11.74 10.68
CA VAL A 74 -27.05 -13.17 10.39
C VAL A 74 -27.15 -13.36 8.89
N LEU A 75 -26.00 -13.71 8.29
CA LEU A 75 -25.91 -14.15 6.91
C LEU A 75 -26.70 -15.45 6.73
N SER A 76 -27.44 -15.56 5.63
CA SER A 76 -28.00 -16.85 5.21
C SER A 76 -26.88 -17.83 4.88
N GLU A 77 -27.15 -19.14 4.94
CA GLU A 77 -26.12 -20.15 4.59
C GLU A 77 -25.52 -19.94 3.20
N LYS A 78 -26.35 -19.50 2.24
CA LYS A 78 -25.88 -19.13 0.90
C LYS A 78 -24.95 -17.90 0.93
N GLU A 79 -25.27 -16.89 1.73
CA GLU A 79 -24.41 -15.71 1.88
C GLU A 79 -23.09 -16.06 2.56
N LYS A 80 -23.10 -16.96 3.55
CA LYS A 80 -21.88 -17.49 4.19
C LYS A 80 -21.03 -18.31 3.22
N ASP A 81 -21.64 -19.12 2.36
CA ASP A 81 -20.93 -19.86 1.32
C ASP A 81 -20.28 -18.93 0.29
N GLU A 82 -20.97 -17.85 -0.10
CA GLU A 82 -20.43 -16.83 -1.00
C GLU A 82 -19.27 -16.08 -0.34
N GLU A 83 -19.39 -15.72 0.94
CA GLU A 83 -18.31 -15.07 1.70
C GLU A 83 -17.09 -15.99 1.84
N ARG A 84 -17.29 -17.28 2.16
CA ARG A 84 -16.19 -18.27 2.21
C ARG A 84 -15.42 -18.33 0.88
N ARG A 85 -16.14 -18.41 -0.24
CA ARG A 85 -15.50 -18.41 -1.58
C ARG A 85 -14.72 -17.13 -1.84
N GLN A 86 -15.23 -15.98 -1.41
CA GLN A 86 -14.53 -14.70 -1.55
C GLN A 86 -13.26 -14.64 -0.70
N LEU A 87 -13.26 -15.23 0.50
CA LEU A 87 -12.09 -15.34 1.35
C LEU A 87 -11.04 -16.31 0.77
N ASP A 88 -11.47 -17.44 0.21
CA ASP A 88 -10.56 -18.37 -0.47
C ASP A 88 -9.90 -17.69 -1.70
N GLU A 89 -10.68 -16.99 -2.53
CA GLU A 89 -10.17 -16.21 -3.67
C GLU A 89 -9.23 -15.07 -3.23
N MET A 90 -9.49 -14.46 -2.08
CA MET A 90 -8.62 -13.44 -1.48
C MET A 90 -7.29 -14.05 -1.04
N ASP A 91 -7.30 -15.20 -0.36
CA ASP A 91 -6.08 -15.86 0.11
C ASP A 91 -5.21 -16.34 -1.05
N ASP A 92 -5.82 -16.79 -2.15
CA ASP A 92 -5.09 -17.12 -3.37
C ASP A 92 -4.48 -15.89 -4.05
N GLU A 93 -5.19 -14.75 -4.05
CA GLU A 93 -4.62 -13.49 -4.55
C GLU A 93 -3.48 -12.99 -3.66
N ARG A 94 -3.62 -13.11 -2.33
CA ARG A 94 -2.60 -12.69 -1.35
C ARG A 94 -1.26 -13.36 -1.63
N LYS A 95 -1.25 -14.66 -1.90
CA LYS A 95 -0.04 -15.46 -2.20
C LYS A 95 0.70 -15.00 -3.47
N LEU A 96 0.08 -14.18 -4.32
CA LEU A 96 0.74 -13.60 -5.49
C LEU A 96 1.64 -12.42 -5.13
N PHE A 97 1.49 -11.85 -3.95
CA PHE A 97 2.29 -10.71 -3.50
C PHE A 97 3.59 -11.21 -2.88
N PRO A 98 4.76 -10.76 -3.36
CA PRO A 98 6.03 -11.14 -2.73
C PRO A 98 6.05 -10.72 -1.25
N GLY A 99 6.59 -11.59 -0.39
CA GLY A 99 6.66 -11.35 1.06
C GLY A 99 5.33 -11.55 1.81
N SER A 100 4.24 -11.91 1.14
CA SER A 100 2.91 -12.05 1.78
C SER A 100 2.85 -13.11 2.88
N ASP A 101 3.68 -14.14 2.78
CA ASP A 101 3.75 -15.21 3.77
C ASP A 101 4.24 -14.71 5.13
N ASN A 102 4.96 -13.58 5.15
CA ASN A 102 5.52 -12.96 6.34
C ASN A 102 4.90 -11.58 6.61
N TRP A 103 3.67 -11.31 6.17
CA TRP A 103 2.97 -10.07 6.53
C TRP A 103 2.56 -10.05 8.00
N ALA A 104 2.64 -8.87 8.62
CA ALA A 104 2.07 -8.65 9.94
C ALA A 104 0.53 -8.75 9.89
N GLU A 105 -0.10 -8.92 11.06
CA GLU A 105 -1.56 -9.02 11.17
C GLU A 105 -2.25 -7.77 10.56
N ASP A 106 -1.74 -6.57 10.85
CA ASP A 106 -2.31 -5.33 10.31
C ASP A 106 -2.13 -5.17 8.79
N GLU A 107 -1.08 -5.77 8.20
CA GLU A 107 -0.90 -5.82 6.74
C GLU A 107 -1.91 -6.78 6.10
N ASN A 108 -2.05 -7.99 6.67
CA ASN A 108 -3.07 -8.95 6.25
C ASN A 108 -4.48 -8.37 6.40
N ARG A 109 -4.74 -7.66 7.49
CA ARG A 109 -6.01 -7.00 7.77
C ARG A 109 -6.30 -5.89 6.75
N LEU A 110 -5.32 -5.05 6.42
CA LEU A 110 -5.47 -4.05 5.36
C LEU A 110 -5.81 -4.73 4.02
N PHE A 111 -5.03 -5.73 3.61
CA PHE A 111 -5.24 -6.45 2.35
C PHE A 111 -6.64 -7.06 2.29
N ARG A 112 -7.05 -7.75 3.36
CA ARG A 112 -8.39 -8.34 3.48
C ARG A 112 -9.48 -7.30 3.33
N ILE A 113 -9.40 -6.18 4.06
CA ILE A 113 -10.41 -5.11 3.96
C ILE A 113 -10.43 -4.52 2.55
N LEU A 114 -9.26 -4.26 1.94
CA LEU A 114 -9.18 -3.73 0.58
C LEU A 114 -9.79 -4.69 -0.44
N TYR A 115 -9.49 -5.98 -0.37
CA TYR A 115 -10.06 -6.98 -1.27
C TYR A 115 -11.58 -7.12 -1.07
N MET A 116 -12.01 -7.20 0.19
CA MET A 116 -13.41 -7.41 0.57
C MET A 116 -14.26 -6.14 0.55
N ARG A 117 -13.68 -4.95 0.30
CA ARG A 117 -14.37 -3.65 0.44
C ARG A 117 -15.65 -3.49 -0.35
N GLN A 118 -15.85 -4.27 -1.40
CA GLN A 118 -17.06 -4.22 -2.22
C GLN A 118 -18.14 -5.22 -1.78
N TYR A 119 -17.83 -6.06 -0.81
CA TYR A 119 -18.68 -7.13 -0.30
C TYR A 119 -19.08 -6.93 1.17
N SER A 120 -18.43 -5.99 1.87
CA SER A 120 -18.59 -5.77 3.31
C SER A 120 -18.92 -4.30 3.62
N PRO A 121 -19.73 -4.03 4.67
CA PRO A 121 -19.98 -2.67 5.15
C PRO A 121 -18.69 -2.02 5.68
N LEU A 122 -18.51 -0.75 5.30
CA LEU A 122 -17.33 0.05 5.66
C LEU A 122 -17.68 1.40 6.29
N LEU A 123 -18.95 1.81 6.25
CA LEU A 123 -19.47 3.10 6.71
C LEU A 123 -20.60 2.89 7.73
N PRO A 124 -20.79 3.79 8.70
CA PRO A 124 -21.92 3.78 9.61
C PRO A 124 -23.27 3.87 8.88
N SER A 125 -24.27 3.17 9.41
CA SER A 125 -25.60 3.08 8.80
C SER A 125 -26.29 4.45 8.62
N HIS A 126 -26.05 5.38 9.54
CA HIS A 126 -26.66 6.71 9.56
C HIS A 126 -26.03 7.70 8.58
N TRP A 127 -24.79 7.45 8.13
CA TRP A 127 -24.10 8.30 7.15
C TRP A 127 -24.74 8.24 5.75
N ASP A 128 -25.61 7.26 5.46
CA ASP A 128 -26.39 7.19 4.21
C ASP A 128 -27.14 8.50 3.93
N MET A 129 -27.64 9.16 4.98
CA MET A 129 -28.38 10.42 4.86
C MET A 129 -27.50 11.62 4.50
N ASP A 130 -26.24 11.61 4.94
CA ASP A 130 -25.25 12.67 4.69
C ASP A 130 -24.69 12.58 3.26
N PHE A 131 -24.64 11.39 2.68
CA PHE A 131 -24.15 11.16 1.32
C PHE A 131 -25.24 11.11 0.25
N ARG A 132 -26.46 11.57 0.55
CA ARG A 132 -27.53 11.65 -0.44
C ARG A 132 -27.12 12.49 -1.64
N GLY A 133 -27.19 11.89 -2.83
CA GLY A 133 -26.73 12.48 -4.09
C GLY A 133 -25.35 12.00 -4.55
N ILE A 134 -24.61 11.31 -3.70
CA ILE A 134 -23.39 10.59 -4.08
C ILE A 134 -23.76 9.12 -4.34
N PRO A 135 -23.33 8.51 -5.46
CA PRO A 135 -23.69 7.13 -5.80
C PRO A 135 -22.84 6.11 -5.04
N ILE A 136 -22.93 6.11 -3.70
CA ILE A 136 -22.30 5.13 -2.82
C ILE A 136 -23.16 3.85 -2.81
N PRO A 137 -22.58 2.65 -3.01
CA PRO A 137 -23.34 1.40 -2.92
C PRO A 137 -23.87 1.12 -1.52
N ASP A 138 -25.15 0.73 -1.41
CA ASP A 138 -25.84 0.43 -0.13
C ASP A 138 -25.09 -0.58 0.74
N ILE A 139 -24.40 -1.55 0.13
CA ILE A 139 -23.62 -2.57 0.85
C ILE A 139 -22.49 -1.99 1.69
N LEU A 140 -22.02 -0.77 1.39
CA LEU A 140 -20.99 -0.11 2.18
C LEU A 140 -21.53 0.43 3.50
N PHE A 141 -22.84 0.61 3.65
CA PHE A 141 -23.42 1.09 4.90
C PHE A 141 -23.76 -0.10 5.80
N ALA A 142 -23.31 -0.04 7.05
CA ALA A 142 -23.57 -1.06 8.04
C ALA A 142 -25.09 -1.27 8.23
N SER A 143 -25.48 -2.52 8.47
CA SER A 143 -26.87 -2.87 8.81
C SER A 143 -27.05 -3.14 10.31
N SER A 144 -25.95 -3.24 11.06
CA SER A 144 -25.88 -3.57 12.47
C SER A 144 -24.71 -2.84 13.13
N ASP A 145 -24.83 -2.54 14.41
CA ASP A 145 -23.77 -1.94 15.24
C ASP A 145 -22.87 -3.01 15.88
N ALA A 146 -23.15 -4.30 15.64
CA ALA A 146 -22.37 -5.42 16.20
C ALA A 146 -20.89 -5.39 15.77
N HIS A 147 -20.62 -4.93 14.56
CA HIS A 147 -19.28 -4.77 14.01
C HIS A 147 -19.10 -3.32 13.60
N PRO A 148 -18.34 -2.51 14.36
CA PRO A 148 -18.14 -1.12 14.01
C PRO A 148 -17.42 -1.02 12.65
N PRO A 149 -17.93 -0.20 11.72
CA PRO A 149 -17.33 -0.03 10.40
C PRO A 149 -15.94 0.59 10.51
N VAL A 150 -15.05 0.22 9.58
CA VAL A 150 -13.66 0.70 9.53
C VAL A 150 -13.57 2.21 9.37
N ILE A 151 -14.40 2.79 8.49
CA ILE A 151 -14.43 4.24 8.25
C ILE A 151 -15.55 4.82 9.12
N ASN A 152 -15.19 5.37 10.28
CA ASN A 152 -16.12 5.94 11.24
C ASN A 152 -15.55 7.19 11.90
N SER A 153 -16.36 7.91 12.69
CA SER A 153 -15.86 8.92 13.64
C SER A 153 -15.61 8.28 15.00
N ARG A 154 -14.42 8.51 15.55
CA ARG A 154 -14.03 8.10 16.91
C ARG A 154 -14.40 9.15 17.95
N SER A 155 -14.39 10.43 17.57
CA SER A 155 -14.78 11.56 18.43
C SER A 155 -16.30 11.75 18.56
N GLY A 156 -17.11 10.98 17.82
CA GLY A 156 -18.57 11.17 17.72
C GLY A 156 -18.98 12.37 16.87
N ASN A 157 -18.04 13.05 16.22
CA ASN A 157 -18.30 14.18 15.33
C ASN A 157 -18.48 13.72 13.87
N ASP A 158 -19.61 13.07 13.60
CA ASP A 158 -19.95 12.54 12.29
C ASP A 158 -19.99 13.60 11.19
N PHE A 159 -20.35 14.84 11.52
CA PHE A 159 -20.36 15.93 10.55
C PHE A 159 -18.96 16.23 9.99
N LYS A 160 -17.93 16.27 10.85
CA LYS A 160 -16.54 16.46 10.40
C LYS A 160 -16.08 15.27 9.56
N ALA A 161 -16.41 14.05 9.99
CA ALA A 161 -16.01 12.82 9.33
C ALA A 161 -16.62 12.67 7.93
N THR A 162 -17.93 12.84 7.81
CA THR A 162 -18.64 12.78 6.52
C THR A 162 -18.18 13.88 5.57
N ARG A 163 -17.91 15.09 6.06
CA ARG A 163 -17.36 16.20 5.26
C ARG A 163 -15.94 15.91 4.77
N ALA A 164 -15.08 15.33 5.62
CA ALA A 164 -13.73 14.94 5.23
C ALA A 164 -13.76 13.87 4.13
N LEU A 165 -14.61 12.84 4.28
CA LEU A 165 -14.78 11.79 3.28
C LEU A 165 -15.37 12.34 1.96
N ALA A 166 -16.35 13.25 2.02
CA ALA A 166 -16.92 13.89 0.84
C ALA A 166 -15.84 14.62 0.01
N ARG A 167 -14.91 15.34 0.65
CA ARG A 167 -13.77 15.99 -0.02
C ARG A 167 -12.87 14.98 -0.75
N LEU A 168 -12.60 13.83 -0.13
CA LEU A 168 -11.86 12.74 -0.80
C LEU A 168 -12.61 12.17 -2.01
N ILE A 169 -13.94 12.04 -1.94
CA ILE A 169 -14.75 11.58 -3.08
C ILE A 169 -14.65 12.58 -4.24
N GLU A 170 -14.72 13.88 -3.95
CA GLU A 170 -14.61 14.94 -4.96
C GLU A 170 -13.22 15.05 -5.60
N LEU A 171 -12.16 14.67 -4.87
CA LEU A 171 -10.76 14.76 -5.33
C LEU A 171 -10.55 14.14 -6.71
N THR A 172 -11.13 12.96 -6.97
CA THR A 172 -11.01 12.30 -8.29
C THR A 172 -11.60 13.16 -9.42
N GLY A 173 -12.70 13.86 -9.17
CA GLY A 173 -13.31 14.79 -10.12
C GLY A 173 -12.40 15.98 -10.40
N HIS A 174 -11.86 16.59 -9.35
CA HIS A 174 -10.96 17.75 -9.45
C HIS A 174 -9.64 17.42 -10.16
N VAL A 175 -8.99 16.31 -9.80
CA VAL A 175 -7.76 15.84 -10.46
C VAL A 175 -8.00 15.60 -11.95
N ARG A 176 -9.12 14.98 -12.31
CA ARG A 176 -9.49 14.79 -13.72
C ARG A 176 -9.69 16.10 -14.46
N GLY A 177 -10.37 17.07 -13.83
CA GLY A 177 -10.55 18.42 -14.38
C GLY A 177 -9.20 19.08 -14.69
N LEU A 178 -8.27 19.05 -13.73
CA LEU A 178 -6.91 19.58 -13.91
C LEU A 178 -6.13 18.84 -15.01
N CYS A 179 -6.28 17.52 -15.11
CA CYS A 179 -5.65 16.74 -16.18
C CYS A 179 -6.19 17.12 -17.56
N GLN A 180 -7.49 17.38 -17.68
CA GLN A 180 -8.15 17.78 -18.92
C GLN A 180 -7.71 19.19 -19.37
N THR A 181 -7.48 20.10 -18.43
CA THR A 181 -6.97 21.46 -18.70
C THR A 181 -5.45 21.53 -18.81
N ARG A 182 -4.75 20.39 -18.88
CA ARG A 182 -3.29 20.25 -18.97
C ARG A 182 -2.50 20.80 -17.76
N GLN A 183 -3.14 20.95 -16.61
CA GLN A 183 -2.52 21.41 -15.35
C GLN A 183 -2.12 20.22 -14.45
N ARG A 184 -1.47 19.20 -15.02
CA ARG A 184 -1.12 17.96 -14.30
C ARG A 184 -0.23 18.17 -13.06
N HIS A 185 0.67 19.16 -13.10
CA HIS A 185 1.52 19.50 -11.95
C HIS A 185 0.68 19.93 -10.73
N ARG A 186 -0.44 20.65 -10.95
CA ARG A 186 -1.36 21.04 -9.87
C ARG A 186 -2.16 19.86 -9.33
N ALA A 187 -2.39 18.84 -10.14
CA ALA A 187 -3.10 17.65 -9.69
C ALA A 187 -2.32 16.91 -8.59
N ARG A 188 -0.99 16.84 -8.70
CA ARG A 188 -0.10 16.26 -7.68
C ARG A 188 -0.22 16.98 -6.34
N ALA A 189 -0.03 18.30 -6.36
CA ALA A 189 -0.15 19.14 -5.18
C ALA A 189 -1.57 19.10 -4.57
N LEU A 190 -2.60 18.99 -5.41
CA LEU A 190 -3.97 18.83 -4.93
C LEU A 190 -4.17 17.49 -4.22
N ILE A 191 -3.66 16.38 -4.77
CA ILE A 191 -3.74 15.07 -4.13
C ILE A 191 -3.05 15.13 -2.77
N GLU A 192 -1.81 15.61 -2.72
CA GLU A 192 -1.04 15.73 -1.48
C GLU A 192 -1.80 16.51 -0.41
N ARG A 193 -2.30 17.70 -0.77
CA ARG A 193 -3.06 18.55 0.14
C ARG A 193 -4.31 17.86 0.68
N GLU A 194 -5.13 17.25 -0.18
CA GLU A 194 -6.36 16.59 0.29
C GLU A 194 -6.07 15.34 1.13
N LEU A 195 -4.97 14.61 0.86
CA LEU A 195 -4.52 13.50 1.71
C LEU A 195 -4.06 14.00 3.09
N GLN A 196 -3.23 15.06 3.13
CA GLN A 196 -2.78 15.67 4.38
C GLN A 196 -3.96 16.20 5.21
N GLU A 197 -4.94 16.84 4.57
CA GLU A 197 -6.15 17.32 5.24
C GLU A 197 -6.99 16.18 5.82
N TYR A 198 -7.09 15.05 5.12
CA TYR A 198 -7.81 13.88 5.62
C TYR A 198 -7.05 13.20 6.78
N THR A 199 -5.73 13.07 6.69
CA THR A 199 -4.89 12.59 7.80
C THR A 199 -5.03 13.49 9.01
N LYS A 200 -4.95 14.82 8.83
CA LYS A 200 -5.14 15.78 9.92
C LYS A 200 -6.53 15.67 10.55
N TRP A 201 -7.58 15.43 9.76
CA TRP A 201 -8.89 15.13 10.33
C TRP A 201 -8.84 13.87 11.20
N ALA A 202 -8.23 12.79 10.71
CA ALA A 202 -8.14 11.53 11.44
C ALA A 202 -7.35 11.66 12.75
N GLU A 203 -6.26 12.41 12.76
CA GLU A 203 -5.48 12.73 13.98
C GLU A 203 -6.31 13.46 15.04
N ASN A 204 -7.12 14.43 14.61
CA ASN A 204 -8.02 15.16 15.50
C ASN A 204 -9.18 14.28 15.98
N ASP A 205 -9.70 13.41 15.12
CA ASP A 205 -10.78 12.49 15.44
C ASP A 205 -10.33 11.37 16.41
N GLY A 206 -9.06 10.95 16.32
CA GLY A 206 -8.43 10.05 17.29
C GLY A 206 -7.85 10.75 18.52
N GLU A 207 -7.99 12.08 18.61
CA GLU A 207 -7.54 12.91 19.73
C GLU A 207 -6.04 12.80 20.06
N TYR A 208 -5.18 12.56 19.07
CA TYR A 208 -3.73 12.51 19.25
C TYR A 208 -2.98 13.57 18.44
N GLY A 209 -3.68 14.37 17.61
CA GLY A 209 -3.05 15.43 16.81
C GLY A 209 -2.41 16.58 17.59
N HIS A 210 -2.61 16.65 18.91
CA HIS A 210 -1.97 17.61 19.81
C HIS A 210 -0.88 16.97 20.69
N LEU A 211 -0.54 15.71 20.45
CA LEU A 211 0.48 14.99 21.20
C LEU A 211 1.77 14.92 20.37
N GLU A 212 2.90 14.77 21.04
CA GLU A 212 4.15 14.41 20.38
C GLU A 212 4.15 12.89 20.19
N TYR A 213 4.03 12.47 18.93
CA TYR A 213 3.92 11.07 18.57
C TYR A 213 4.71 10.79 17.29
N LEU A 214 5.08 9.53 17.09
CA LEU A 214 5.77 9.09 15.89
C LEU A 214 4.76 8.55 14.86
N PRO A 215 4.57 9.22 13.69
CA PRO A 215 3.54 8.81 12.75
C PRO A 215 3.78 7.44 12.14
N ASN A 216 2.73 6.64 12.01
CA ASN A 216 2.74 5.39 11.25
C ASN A 216 2.23 5.54 9.81
N LEU A 217 1.83 6.74 9.39
CA LEU A 217 1.38 7.04 8.04
C LEU A 217 2.29 8.09 7.40
N ILE A 218 2.85 7.77 6.24
CA ILE A 218 3.74 8.64 5.47
C ILE A 218 3.02 9.03 4.18
N ILE A 219 2.97 10.32 3.88
CA ILE A 219 2.56 10.83 2.57
C ILE A 219 3.79 11.45 1.93
N ASP A 220 4.12 11.00 0.72
CA ASP A 220 5.31 11.49 0.02
C ASP A 220 5.06 11.68 -1.47
N MET A 221 5.60 12.77 -2.02
CA MET A 221 5.49 13.07 -3.44
C MET A 221 6.74 12.61 -4.19
N VAL A 222 6.59 11.59 -5.03
CA VAL A 222 7.73 10.98 -5.71
C VAL A 222 8.14 11.78 -6.94
N ASP A 223 9.44 12.02 -7.11
CA ASP A 223 9.95 12.60 -8.36
C ASP A 223 9.83 11.60 -9.52
N THR A 224 8.96 11.93 -10.47
CA THR A 224 8.66 11.08 -11.63
C THR A 224 9.64 11.28 -12.78
N THR A 225 10.64 12.16 -12.64
CA THR A 225 11.73 12.31 -13.61
C THR A 225 12.81 11.25 -13.44
N MET A 226 12.84 10.60 -12.28
CA MET A 226 13.74 9.50 -11.95
C MET A 226 13.41 8.24 -12.77
N THR A 227 14.37 7.31 -12.81
CA THR A 227 14.12 6.00 -13.40
C THR A 227 13.11 5.22 -12.54
N PRO A 228 12.35 4.30 -13.15
CA PRO A 228 11.58 3.29 -12.44
C PRO A 228 12.19 2.70 -11.17
N GLN A 229 13.43 2.23 -11.27
CA GLN A 229 14.13 1.57 -10.18
C GLN A 229 14.46 2.58 -9.07
N ALA A 230 14.88 3.79 -9.43
CA ALA A 230 15.14 4.84 -8.45
C ALA A 230 13.86 5.30 -7.72
N ILE A 231 12.71 5.26 -8.39
CA ILE A 231 11.40 5.53 -7.77
C ILE A 231 11.09 4.45 -6.72
N GLU A 232 11.26 3.17 -7.08
CA GLU A 232 11.03 2.05 -6.17
C GLU A 232 11.97 2.11 -4.96
N GLU A 233 13.27 2.28 -5.20
CA GLU A 233 14.30 2.43 -4.18
C GLU A 233 13.98 3.60 -3.24
N HIS A 234 13.54 4.74 -3.78
CA HIS A 234 13.12 5.90 -2.98
C HIS A 234 11.95 5.57 -2.04
N MET A 235 10.89 4.95 -2.57
CA MET A 235 9.71 4.57 -1.76
C MET A 235 10.09 3.57 -0.66
N GLN A 236 10.89 2.54 -1.01
CA GLN A 236 11.36 1.55 -0.06
C GLN A 236 12.26 2.17 1.02
N LEU A 237 13.23 2.99 0.62
CA LEU A 237 14.15 3.68 1.54
C LEU A 237 13.38 4.56 2.52
N ARG A 238 12.36 5.30 2.03
CA ARG A 238 11.56 6.19 2.87
C ARG A 238 10.81 5.45 3.98
N LEU A 239 10.20 4.31 3.65
CA LEU A 239 9.49 3.45 4.61
C LEU A 239 10.47 2.73 5.55
N LYS A 240 11.58 2.19 5.04
CA LYS A 240 12.61 1.52 5.86
C LYS A 240 13.27 2.48 6.85
N ALA A 241 13.54 3.71 6.45
CA ALA A 241 14.06 4.73 7.34
C ALA A 241 13.07 5.06 8.48
N ALA A 242 11.78 5.20 8.17
CA ALA A 242 10.77 5.41 9.18
C ALA A 242 10.60 4.19 10.11
N ALA A 243 10.69 2.97 9.57
CA ALA A 243 10.69 1.75 10.36
C ALA A 243 11.86 1.72 11.35
N ALA A 244 13.07 2.07 10.90
CA ALA A 244 14.24 2.17 11.78
C ALA A 244 14.04 3.20 12.90
N THR A 245 13.41 4.34 12.61
CA THR A 245 13.05 5.33 13.65
C THR A 245 12.06 4.76 14.67
N HIS A 246 11.03 4.04 14.22
CA HIS A 246 10.07 3.37 15.11
C HIS A 246 10.75 2.30 15.98
N ARG A 247 11.62 1.46 15.41
CA ARG A 247 12.37 0.46 16.18
C ARG A 247 13.25 1.10 17.24
N ALA A 248 13.96 2.17 16.90
CA ALA A 248 14.81 2.89 17.85
C ALA A 248 13.99 3.52 18.99
N HIS A 249 12.83 4.12 18.66
CA HIS A 249 11.96 4.75 19.66
C HIS A 249 11.37 3.75 20.67
N TRP A 250 11.00 2.56 20.21
CA TRP A 250 10.30 1.58 21.05
C TRP A 250 11.22 0.51 21.66
N ARG A 251 12.53 0.52 21.39
CA ARG A 251 13.48 -0.49 21.89
C ARG A 251 13.56 -0.48 23.41
N ASN A 252 13.68 -1.66 24.02
CA ASN A 252 13.98 -1.83 25.43
C ASN A 252 15.47 -1.54 25.67
N ASP A 253 15.80 -0.48 26.39
CA ASP A 253 17.19 -0.16 26.75
C ASP A 253 17.80 -1.18 27.74
N GLU A 254 16.99 -1.96 28.46
CA GLU A 254 17.48 -2.88 29.51
C GLU A 254 18.15 -4.15 28.97
N ALA A 255 17.93 -4.52 27.70
CA ALA A 255 18.45 -5.76 27.11
C ALA A 255 19.98 -5.76 26.90
N GLU A 256 20.65 -4.61 27.01
CA GLU A 256 22.12 -4.52 26.93
C GLU A 256 22.82 -4.71 28.29
N SER A 257 22.08 -4.86 29.41
CA SER A 257 22.68 -4.89 30.75
C SER A 257 22.95 -6.29 31.34
N THR A 258 22.55 -7.38 30.66
CA THR A 258 22.75 -8.75 31.15
C THR A 258 23.65 -9.57 30.22
N ASP A 259 24.88 -9.10 30.01
CA ASP A 259 25.98 -9.99 29.62
C ASP A 259 27.32 -9.45 30.16
N ASN A 260 27.39 -9.29 31.48
CA ASN A 260 28.64 -9.14 32.22
C ASN A 260 28.64 -10.16 33.37
N HIS A 261 28.89 -11.43 33.06
CA HIS A 261 29.47 -12.34 34.03
C HIS A 261 30.98 -12.12 34.07
N GLN A 262 31.38 -11.20 34.94
CA GLN A 262 32.74 -11.13 35.48
C GLN A 262 32.95 -12.32 36.42
N ASP A 263 33.62 -13.35 35.93
CA ASP A 263 34.47 -14.16 36.81
C ASP A 263 35.79 -13.40 37.00
N THR A 264 35.85 -12.70 38.13
CA THR A 264 37.07 -12.17 38.72
C THR A 264 37.97 -13.31 39.16
N ASP A 265 39.23 -13.30 38.72
CA ASP A 265 40.34 -13.80 39.54
C ASP A 265 41.54 -12.84 39.42
N GLU A 266 41.90 -12.27 40.56
CA GLU A 266 43.04 -11.39 40.79
C GLU A 266 44.38 -12.16 40.67
N HIS A 267 45.37 -11.54 40.03
CA HIS A 267 46.62 -11.06 40.68
C HIS A 267 47.73 -10.80 39.64
N GLY A 268 48.36 -9.62 39.72
CA GLY A 268 49.67 -9.41 39.11
C GLY A 268 49.98 -7.96 38.73
N LEU A 269 50.44 -7.17 39.70
CA LEU A 269 51.04 -5.84 39.51
C LEU A 269 52.14 -5.83 38.44
N LYS A 270 52.16 -4.79 37.57
CA LYS A 270 53.31 -3.89 37.40
C LYS A 270 52.97 -2.68 36.51
N ILE A 271 53.33 -1.53 37.04
CA ILE A 271 53.42 -0.20 36.42
C ILE A 271 54.68 -0.18 35.54
N GLU A 272 54.62 0.46 34.36
CA GLU A 272 55.65 1.39 33.86
C GLU A 272 55.20 2.05 32.54
N ASP A 273 55.71 3.26 32.36
CA ASP A 273 55.34 4.35 31.44
C ASP A 273 55.67 4.07 29.97
N ASP A 274 55.03 4.75 29.02
CA ASP A 274 55.62 5.84 28.22
C ASP A 274 54.82 6.20 26.94
N GLU A 275 54.74 7.52 26.75
CA GLU A 275 54.69 8.40 25.56
C GLU A 275 54.06 7.99 24.21
N ASP A 276 53.30 8.98 23.70
CA ASP A 276 53.19 9.51 22.33
C ASP A 276 53.04 8.56 21.14
N VAL A 277 51.86 8.58 20.49
CA VAL A 277 51.72 8.83 19.02
C VAL A 277 50.31 9.36 18.70
N GLU A 278 50.24 10.57 18.17
CA GLU A 278 49.12 11.16 17.41
C GLU A 278 49.48 11.10 15.89
N PRO A 279 48.53 11.33 14.97
CA PRO A 279 47.75 10.35 14.20
C PRO A 279 48.24 10.20 12.74
N GLU A 280 47.82 9.14 12.01
CA GLU A 280 47.99 9.10 10.55
C GLU A 280 46.67 8.91 9.79
N ASP A 281 46.35 9.98 9.05
CA ASP A 281 45.48 10.05 7.88
C ASP A 281 45.98 9.11 6.78
N ASN A 282 45.12 8.24 6.26
CA ASN A 282 45.38 7.56 4.98
C ASN A 282 44.11 7.49 4.13
N ARG A 283 44.07 8.43 3.18
CA ARG A 283 43.12 8.53 2.08
C ARG A 283 43.34 7.45 1.00
N VAL A 284 42.26 7.23 0.22
CA VAL A 284 42.18 6.67 -1.16
C VAL A 284 42.30 5.12 -1.18
N VAL A 285 41.46 4.34 -1.88
CA VAL A 285 41.38 4.20 -3.34
C VAL A 285 40.07 3.51 -3.77
N LEU A 286 39.30 4.17 -4.65
CA LEU A 286 38.37 3.52 -5.58
C LEU A 286 39.17 2.78 -6.66
N VAL A 287 38.91 1.48 -6.85
CA VAL A 287 39.39 0.74 -8.04
C VAL A 287 38.18 0.23 -8.83
N PRO A 288 38.01 0.65 -10.10
CA PRO A 288 37.07 0.05 -11.05
C PRO A 288 37.68 -1.07 -11.91
N ASP A 289 36.77 -1.90 -12.43
CA ASP A 289 36.86 -2.86 -13.55
C ASP A 289 37.57 -4.22 -13.36
N LYS A 290 36.81 -5.30 -13.66
CA LYS A 290 37.05 -6.19 -14.83
C LYS A 290 35.99 -7.34 -14.95
N TYR A 291 35.35 -7.39 -16.13
CA TYR A 291 34.48 -8.41 -16.79
C TYR A 291 35.03 -9.87 -16.77
N PRO A 292 34.36 -10.96 -17.27
CA PRO A 292 33.24 -11.06 -18.24
C PRO A 292 32.17 -12.19 -18.07
N THR A 293 31.09 -12.10 -18.89
CA THR A 293 30.14 -13.17 -19.28
C THR A 293 30.80 -14.40 -19.93
N PRO A 294 30.13 -15.57 -19.87
CA PRO A 294 29.81 -16.28 -21.12
C PRO A 294 28.41 -16.94 -21.17
N SER A 295 27.83 -16.99 -22.37
CA SER A 295 26.69 -17.88 -22.72
C SER A 295 27.12 -19.34 -22.82
N PRO A 296 26.17 -20.30 -22.76
CA PRO A 296 26.12 -21.30 -23.82
C PRO A 296 24.71 -21.76 -24.28
N GLN A 297 24.72 -22.43 -25.43
CA GLN A 297 23.63 -22.86 -26.31
C GLN A 297 22.90 -24.15 -25.86
N LYS A 298 21.73 -24.39 -26.49
CA LYS A 298 20.96 -25.67 -26.53
C LYS A 298 21.79 -26.87 -27.02
N PRO A 299 21.33 -28.10 -26.72
CA PRO A 299 21.03 -29.04 -27.80
C PRO A 299 19.72 -29.86 -27.65
N HIS A 300 19.46 -30.61 -28.72
CA HIS A 300 18.26 -31.33 -29.15
C HIS A 300 18.09 -32.76 -28.58
N THR A 301 16.82 -33.23 -28.58
CA THR A 301 16.27 -34.55 -28.98
C THR A 301 16.88 -35.85 -28.40
N GLU A 302 16.05 -36.69 -27.73
CA GLU A 302 15.41 -37.93 -28.25
C GLU A 302 14.90 -38.85 -27.11
N ALA A 303 13.79 -39.56 -27.34
CA ALA A 303 13.18 -40.56 -26.42
C ALA A 303 13.81 -41.96 -26.62
N PRO A 304 13.59 -42.90 -25.69
CA PRO A 304 12.77 -44.05 -26.05
C PRO A 304 11.83 -44.59 -24.95
N SER A 305 10.97 -45.50 -25.39
CA SER A 305 9.68 -45.95 -24.87
C SER A 305 9.69 -47.28 -24.10
N THR A 306 8.60 -47.52 -23.33
CA THR A 306 7.87 -48.80 -23.08
C THR A 306 8.60 -49.95 -22.34
N LEU A 307 8.08 -50.79 -21.44
CA LEU A 307 6.81 -51.18 -20.75
C LEU A 307 7.22 -52.40 -19.82
N PRO A 308 6.36 -53.28 -19.25
CA PRO A 308 5.11 -53.17 -18.46
C PRO A 308 5.14 -54.03 -17.14
N HIS A 309 4.15 -53.91 -16.24
CA HIS A 309 3.21 -54.99 -15.81
C HIS A 309 2.43 -54.71 -14.50
N ASN A 310 1.12 -54.99 -14.56
CA ASN A 310 0.16 -55.58 -13.58
C ASN A 310 0.36 -55.36 -12.07
N GLY A 311 -0.66 -55.15 -11.23
CA GLY A 311 -2.12 -55.22 -11.38
C GLY A 311 -2.78 -55.56 -10.03
N VAL A 312 -3.94 -54.95 -9.76
CA VAL A 312 -5.14 -55.53 -9.10
C VAL A 312 -5.18 -55.74 -7.55
N ASN A 313 -6.09 -54.96 -6.95
CA ASN A 313 -7.07 -55.23 -5.85
C ASN A 313 -6.78 -55.08 -4.33
N ASN A 314 -7.70 -54.28 -3.74
CA ASN A 314 -8.49 -54.42 -2.50
C ASN A 314 -7.86 -54.45 -1.10
N GLY A 315 -8.31 -53.47 -0.30
CA GLY A 315 -9.03 -53.70 0.96
C GLY A 315 -8.19 -53.91 2.22
N GLY A 316 -8.21 -52.93 3.13
CA GLY A 316 -7.65 -53.11 4.47
C GLY A 316 -7.73 -51.83 5.30
N ASP A 317 -8.63 -51.87 6.28
CA ASP A 317 -8.84 -50.95 7.39
C ASP A 317 -7.53 -50.69 8.18
N GLY A 318 -7.32 -49.46 8.65
CA GLY A 318 -6.09 -49.10 9.37
C GLY A 318 -6.10 -47.66 9.88
N ASP A 319 -6.57 -47.48 11.11
CA ASP A 319 -6.39 -46.29 11.94
C ASP A 319 -4.93 -45.80 11.95
N HIS A 320 -4.68 -44.62 11.38
CA HIS A 320 -3.43 -43.88 11.62
C HIS A 320 -3.71 -42.40 11.91
N LYS A 321 -3.67 -42.14 13.22
CA LYS A 321 -3.51 -40.87 13.93
C LYS A 321 -2.53 -39.93 13.20
N LEU A 322 -3.03 -38.78 12.74
CA LEU A 322 -2.24 -37.67 12.20
C LEU A 322 -1.38 -37.02 13.31
N PRO A 323 -0.09 -36.70 13.08
CA PRO A 323 0.71 -35.89 13.98
C PRO A 323 0.48 -34.41 13.65
N SER A 324 -0.42 -33.76 14.39
CA SER A 324 -0.70 -32.32 14.30
C SER A 324 -0.08 -31.58 15.48
N THR A 325 1.25 -31.66 15.65
CA THR A 325 1.90 -31.01 16.81
C THR A 325 3.31 -30.46 16.57
N GLU A 326 3.77 -30.38 15.31
CA GLU A 326 5.10 -29.83 15.01
C GLU A 326 5.09 -28.55 14.17
N PHE A 327 3.96 -28.14 13.58
CA PHE A 327 3.88 -26.91 12.76
C PHE A 327 3.39 -25.66 13.50
N ASP A 328 2.74 -25.79 14.65
CA ASP A 328 2.31 -24.62 15.46
C ASP A 328 3.46 -23.99 16.26
N ASN A 329 4.54 -24.74 16.52
CA ASN A 329 5.63 -24.28 17.39
C ASN A 329 6.67 -23.37 16.71
N LEU A 330 6.65 -23.21 15.37
CA LEU A 330 7.64 -22.38 14.67
C LEU A 330 7.14 -20.95 14.42
N ALA A 331 5.84 -20.75 14.23
CA ALA A 331 5.24 -19.43 14.01
C ALA A 331 5.16 -18.61 15.31
N GLU A 332 4.81 -19.24 16.43
CA GLU A 332 4.77 -18.57 17.75
C GLU A 332 6.18 -18.20 18.27
N ARG A 333 7.22 -18.90 17.81
CA ARG A 333 8.60 -18.66 18.24
C ARG A 333 9.22 -17.40 17.62
N SER A 334 8.71 -16.95 16.46
CA SER A 334 9.19 -15.74 15.75
C SER A 334 8.52 -14.47 16.25
N THR A 335 7.21 -14.50 16.52
CA THR A 335 6.49 -13.31 17.02
C THR A 335 6.84 -12.98 18.47
N GLY A 336 7.07 -14.01 19.30
CA GLY A 336 7.41 -13.84 20.71
C GLY A 336 8.83 -13.34 21.00
N ASP A 337 9.71 -13.27 20.00
CA ASP A 337 11.09 -12.78 20.15
C ASP A 337 11.15 -11.25 20.00
N TYR A 338 10.45 -10.70 19.00
CA TYR A 338 10.33 -9.26 18.81
C TYR A 338 9.58 -8.57 19.96
N ASP A 339 8.57 -9.20 20.55
CA ASP A 339 7.80 -8.61 21.66
C ASP A 339 8.62 -8.43 22.94
N LYS A 340 9.75 -9.13 23.09
CA LYS A 340 10.68 -8.93 24.23
C LYS A 340 11.68 -7.82 24.00
N GLN A 341 11.89 -7.41 22.75
CA GLN A 341 12.87 -6.39 22.37
C GLN A 341 12.33 -4.96 22.51
N TYR A 342 11.00 -4.79 22.55
CA TYR A 342 10.37 -3.47 22.55
C TYR A 342 9.53 -3.25 23.80
N THR A 343 9.51 -2.00 24.30
CA THR A 343 8.61 -1.57 25.39
C THR A 343 7.16 -1.71 24.95
N ARG A 344 6.94 -1.51 23.65
CA ARG A 344 5.72 -1.79 22.92
C ARG A 344 6.07 -2.14 21.49
N ARG A 345 5.46 -3.18 20.93
CA ARG A 345 5.69 -3.57 19.53
C ARG A 345 5.44 -2.38 18.59
N PRO A 346 6.40 -2.01 17.74
CA PRO A 346 6.22 -0.98 16.72
C PRO A 346 5.03 -1.27 15.80
N PRO A 347 4.29 -0.24 15.33
CA PRO A 347 3.13 -0.41 14.47
C PRO A 347 3.53 -0.77 13.03
N VAL A 348 2.60 -1.34 12.26
CA VAL A 348 2.75 -1.35 10.80
C VAL A 348 2.75 0.08 10.28
N LEU A 349 3.69 0.38 9.38
CA LEU A 349 3.74 1.67 8.70
C LEU A 349 3.03 1.58 7.36
N TYR A 350 2.32 2.65 7.03
CA TYR A 350 1.60 2.84 5.78
C TYR A 350 2.24 3.98 4.98
N GLY A 351 2.51 3.76 3.71
CA GLY A 351 3.03 4.76 2.78
C GLY A 351 2.02 5.07 1.69
N LEU A 352 1.67 6.35 1.54
CA LEU A 352 0.87 6.91 0.45
C LEU A 352 1.78 7.71 -0.48
N PHE A 353 2.32 7.06 -1.51
CA PHE A 353 3.25 7.67 -2.44
C PHE A 353 2.55 8.20 -3.68
N ILE A 354 2.65 9.52 -3.89
CA ILE A 354 1.98 10.20 -4.99
C ILE A 354 2.89 10.14 -6.23
N VAL A 355 2.51 9.30 -7.18
CA VAL A 355 3.20 9.12 -8.46
C VAL A 355 2.28 9.65 -9.56
N ASN A 356 2.62 10.81 -10.12
CA ASN A 356 1.79 11.53 -11.12
C ASN A 356 0.37 11.85 -10.62
N THR A 357 -0.62 11.06 -11.01
CA THR A 357 -2.04 11.25 -10.64
C THR A 357 -2.58 10.01 -9.95
N SER A 358 -1.68 9.17 -9.45
CA SER A 358 -1.98 7.96 -8.73
C SER A 358 -1.31 8.01 -7.37
N VAL A 359 -1.86 7.26 -6.42
CA VAL A 359 -1.25 7.01 -5.11
C VAL A 359 -0.99 5.53 -4.98
N MET A 360 0.26 5.16 -4.74
CA MET A 360 0.64 3.80 -4.41
C MET A 360 0.57 3.63 -2.90
N VAL A 361 -0.11 2.58 -2.44
CA VAL A 361 -0.20 2.21 -1.03
C VAL A 361 0.81 1.10 -0.77
N LEU A 362 1.76 1.37 0.12
CA LEU A 362 2.76 0.40 0.55
C LEU A 362 2.69 0.22 2.07
N THR A 363 3.12 -0.93 2.57
CA THR A 363 3.23 -1.22 4.01
C THR A 363 4.57 -1.81 4.36
N THR A 364 4.96 -1.70 5.63
CA THR A 364 6.05 -2.48 6.21
C THR A 364 5.75 -2.71 7.67
N ASP A 365 6.00 -3.93 8.15
CA ASP A 365 6.06 -4.18 9.58
C ASP A 365 7.32 -3.54 10.16
N SER A 366 7.15 -2.49 10.96
CA SER A 366 8.32 -1.79 11.50
C SER A 366 9.04 -2.57 12.59
N ALA A 367 8.44 -3.63 13.17
CA ALA A 367 9.13 -4.45 14.16
C ALA A 367 10.25 -5.33 13.56
N LYS A 368 10.16 -5.66 12.25
CA LYS A 368 11.10 -6.55 11.55
C LYS A 368 12.34 -5.78 11.09
N GLU A 369 13.47 -6.48 10.95
CA GLU A 369 14.75 -5.93 10.45
C GLU A 369 15.28 -6.69 9.21
N GLY A 370 16.28 -6.11 8.55
CA GLY A 370 16.98 -6.74 7.43
C GLY A 370 16.07 -7.17 6.28
N ASP A 371 16.26 -8.40 5.82
CA ASP A 371 15.51 -9.00 4.70
C ASP A 371 14.05 -9.33 5.06
N GLU A 372 13.72 -9.43 6.36
CA GLU A 372 12.35 -9.65 6.83
C GLU A 372 11.51 -8.36 6.85
N ALA A 373 12.17 -7.19 6.86
CA ALA A 373 11.54 -5.87 6.75
C ALA A 373 11.15 -5.56 5.30
N TYR A 374 10.35 -6.45 4.71
CA TYR A 374 9.89 -6.33 3.34
C TYR A 374 8.87 -5.19 3.22
N VAL A 375 9.06 -4.34 2.21
CA VAL A 375 8.12 -3.27 1.89
C VAL A 375 7.11 -3.78 0.88
N SER A 376 5.90 -3.99 1.35
CA SER A 376 4.81 -4.65 0.63
C SER A 376 3.99 -3.65 -0.16
N TYR A 377 3.78 -3.88 -1.45
CA TYR A 377 2.79 -3.16 -2.23
C TYR A 377 1.39 -3.70 -1.97
N GLN A 378 0.41 -2.81 -1.71
CA GLN A 378 -0.96 -3.20 -1.40
C GLN A 378 -1.92 -2.87 -2.55
N VAL A 379 -1.95 -1.62 -3.02
CA VAL A 379 -2.88 -1.17 -4.07
C VAL A 379 -2.46 0.16 -4.70
N GLU A 380 -2.84 0.39 -5.96
CA GLU A 380 -2.73 1.69 -6.64
C GLU A 380 -4.10 2.37 -6.79
N VAL A 381 -4.19 3.61 -6.30
CA VAL A 381 -5.37 4.48 -6.43
C VAL A 381 -5.16 5.47 -7.58
N GLY A 382 -5.83 5.26 -8.71
CA GLY A 382 -5.70 6.12 -9.89
C GLY A 382 -6.75 7.23 -9.97
N PHE A 383 -6.40 8.46 -9.60
CA PHE A 383 -7.33 9.61 -9.60
C PHE A 383 -7.69 10.13 -11.00
N SER A 384 -7.03 9.64 -12.06
CA SER A 384 -7.39 9.95 -13.44
C SER A 384 -8.52 9.08 -14.01
N LYS A 385 -8.85 7.96 -13.34
CA LYS A 385 -9.84 6.97 -13.80
C LYS A 385 -11.27 7.48 -13.62
N ARG A 386 -12.13 7.30 -14.64
CA ARG A 386 -13.55 7.68 -14.57
C ARG A 386 -14.33 6.71 -13.68
N TYR A 387 -15.36 7.23 -13.00
CA TYR A 387 -16.27 6.44 -12.17
C TYR A 387 -15.62 5.70 -10.99
N GLN A 388 -14.45 6.18 -10.55
CA GLN A 388 -13.69 5.63 -9.42
C GLN A 388 -13.67 6.55 -8.21
N ALA A 389 -14.42 7.66 -8.23
CA ALA A 389 -14.40 8.67 -7.18
C ALA A 389 -14.68 8.10 -5.79
N VAL A 390 -15.78 7.34 -5.65
CA VAL A 390 -16.15 6.69 -4.39
C VAL A 390 -15.11 5.66 -3.99
N TRP A 391 -14.73 4.74 -4.89
CA TRP A 391 -13.79 3.66 -4.55
C TRP A 391 -12.39 4.17 -4.21
N ASN A 392 -11.89 5.18 -4.92
CA ASN A 392 -10.62 5.82 -4.60
C ASN A 392 -10.66 6.43 -3.20
N ALA A 393 -11.72 7.14 -2.86
CA ALA A 393 -11.90 7.73 -1.53
C ALA A 393 -11.98 6.67 -0.44
N ILE A 394 -12.77 5.61 -0.66
CA ILE A 394 -12.89 4.49 0.28
C ILE A 394 -11.55 3.79 0.51
N THR A 395 -10.76 3.55 -0.55
CA THR A 395 -9.43 2.94 -0.42
C THR A 395 -8.49 3.78 0.44
N ILE A 396 -8.42 5.09 0.20
CA ILE A 396 -7.61 5.99 1.03
C ILE A 396 -8.15 6.06 2.46
N ALA A 397 -9.47 6.16 2.62
CA ALA A 397 -10.11 6.24 3.93
C ALA A 397 -9.84 5.00 4.79
N ILE A 398 -9.87 3.79 4.21
CA ILE A 398 -9.48 2.55 4.90
C ILE A 398 -8.07 2.70 5.47
N VAL A 399 -7.07 3.03 4.64
CA VAL A 399 -5.66 3.11 5.06
C VAL A 399 -5.50 4.13 6.20
N VAL A 400 -6.07 5.33 6.06
CA VAL A 400 -5.92 6.38 7.06
C VAL A 400 -6.67 6.06 8.36
N CYS A 401 -7.87 5.48 8.30
CA CYS A 401 -8.60 5.09 9.51
C CYS A 401 -7.92 3.92 10.24
N LEU A 402 -7.33 2.96 9.52
CA LEU A 402 -6.53 1.91 10.14
C LEU A 402 -5.27 2.47 10.82
N ALA A 403 -4.57 3.38 10.15
CA ALA A 403 -3.41 4.05 10.72
C ALA A 403 -3.79 4.84 11.98
N ARG A 404 -4.90 5.59 11.94
CA ARG A 404 -5.48 6.32 13.07
C ARG A 404 -5.77 5.41 14.25
N ASP A 405 -6.50 4.33 14.01
CA ASP A 405 -6.92 3.42 15.08
C ASP A 405 -5.70 2.77 15.75
N ALA A 406 -4.66 2.40 14.99
CA ALA A 406 -3.40 1.94 15.56
C ALA A 406 -2.72 3.02 16.43
N MET A 407 -2.71 4.30 16.01
CA MET A 407 -2.16 5.38 16.84
C MET A 407 -2.99 5.64 18.09
N MET A 408 -4.31 5.49 18.01
CA MET A 408 -5.19 5.61 19.18
C MET A 408 -4.89 4.55 20.23
N ASP A 409 -4.68 3.30 19.81
CA ASP A 409 -4.27 2.24 20.73
C ASP A 409 -2.92 2.56 21.38
N MET A 410 -2.05 3.28 20.65
CA MET A 410 -0.73 3.71 21.11
C MET A 410 -0.67 5.00 21.93
N LYS A 411 -1.81 5.69 22.08
CA LYS A 411 -1.88 7.05 22.62
C LYS A 411 -1.30 7.22 24.02
N GLU A 412 -1.38 6.21 24.88
CA GLU A 412 -0.83 6.26 26.24
C GLU A 412 0.70 6.42 26.28
N GLY A 413 1.39 6.03 25.21
CA GLY A 413 2.86 6.17 25.09
C GLY A 413 3.31 7.47 24.40
N PHE A 414 2.39 8.40 24.10
CA PHE A 414 2.75 9.65 23.43
C PHE A 414 3.11 10.75 24.43
N GLY A 415 4.05 11.61 24.05
CA GLY A 415 4.40 12.79 24.83
C GLY A 415 3.30 13.85 24.76
N HIS A 416 3.15 14.65 25.81
CA HIS A 416 2.32 15.85 25.72
C HIS A 416 3.08 16.93 24.94
N SER A 417 2.50 17.46 23.86
CA SER A 417 3.10 18.64 23.23
C SER A 417 2.96 19.82 24.18
N VAL A 418 4.09 20.44 24.53
CA VAL A 418 4.10 21.70 25.28
C VAL A 418 3.72 22.79 24.28
N ILE A 419 2.42 23.02 24.09
CA ILE A 419 1.97 24.29 23.53
C ILE A 419 1.98 25.29 24.69
N ASP A 420 3.17 25.83 24.97
CA ASP A 420 3.32 27.05 25.75
C ASP A 420 2.73 28.22 24.95
N GLY A 421 1.84 28.98 25.58
CA GLY A 421 1.63 30.40 25.24
C GLY A 421 0.25 30.80 24.74
N ASP A 422 -0.77 30.72 25.60
CA ASP A 422 -1.68 31.88 25.75
C ASP A 422 -1.21 32.66 26.99
N SER A 423 -0.04 33.29 26.86
CA SER A 423 0.34 34.40 27.73
C SER A 423 -0.40 35.63 27.21
N ASP A 424 -1.57 35.88 27.78
CA ASP A 424 -2.32 37.12 27.65
C ASP A 424 -1.43 38.31 28.01
N PRO A 425 -1.10 39.23 27.07
CA PRO A 425 -0.19 40.34 27.34
C PRO A 425 -0.87 41.56 28.00
N ASP A 426 -2.14 41.48 28.43
CA ASP A 426 -2.87 42.64 29.01
C ASP A 426 -3.67 42.33 30.30
N ALA A 427 -3.11 41.58 31.27
CA ALA A 427 -3.71 41.39 32.61
C ALA A 427 -2.92 42.07 33.75
#